data_AF-A0A257TVY8-F1
#
_entry.id   AF-A0A257TVY8-F1
#
_cell.length_a   1.000
_cell.length_b   1.000
_cell.length_c   1.000
_cell.angle_alpha   90.00
_cell.angle_beta   90.00
_cell.angle_gamma   90.00
#
_symmetry.space_group_name_H-M   'P 1'
#
loop_
_entity.id
_entity.type
_entity.pdbx_description
1 polymer ?
#
loop_
_entity_poly.entity_id
_entity_poly.type
_entity_poly.pdbx_seq_one_letter_code
_entity_poly.pdbx_strand_id
1 'polypeptide(L)'
;MKTQYATKLADAQKKVDEVFTDEQRAARQAARKEAAAAGKKGKELQAAINAAVQLTDEQRQKRGDAEKELKQLTKEVRKQVVALLTDEQKLQIKPKKKA
;
A
#
# COMPACT_ATOMS: atom_id res chain seq x y z
N MET A 1 19.54 -9.63 -5.75
CA MET A 1 18.49 -9.60 -4.72
C MET A 1 17.83 -8.23 -4.59
N LYS A 2 18.55 -7.15 -4.21
CA LYS A 2 17.94 -5.81 -4.00
C LYS A 2 17.26 -5.23 -5.24
N THR A 3 17.83 -5.41 -6.44
CA THR A 3 17.32 -4.78 -7.67
C THR A 3 16.06 -5.45 -8.22
N GLN A 4 16.06 -6.77 -8.40
CA GLN A 4 14.89 -7.48 -8.96
C GLN A 4 13.62 -7.35 -8.12
N TYR A 5 13.72 -7.46 -6.79
CA TYR A 5 12.54 -7.29 -5.93
C TYR A 5 12.11 -5.83 -5.81
N ALA A 6 13.04 -4.88 -5.86
CA ALA A 6 12.69 -3.46 -5.92
C ALA A 6 11.92 -3.12 -7.20
N THR A 7 12.36 -3.62 -8.37
CA THR A 7 11.64 -3.45 -9.63
C THR A 7 10.25 -4.09 -9.56
N LYS A 8 10.16 -5.36 -9.14
CA LYS A 8 8.86 -6.05 -9.02
C LYS A 8 7.90 -5.34 -8.04
N LEU A 9 8.41 -4.82 -6.92
CA LEU A 9 7.60 -4.07 -5.97
C LEU A 9 7.15 -2.73 -6.55
N ALA A 10 8.03 -2.02 -7.27
CA ALA A 10 7.69 -0.78 -7.94
C ALA A 10 6.62 -1.00 -9.01
N ASP A 11 6.72 -2.07 -9.81
CA ASP A 11 5.73 -2.41 -10.82
C ASP A 11 4.39 -2.81 -10.20
N ALA A 12 4.40 -3.62 -9.13
CA ALA A 12 3.19 -3.97 -8.40
C ALA A 12 2.53 -2.74 -7.76
N GLN A 13 3.33 -1.79 -7.24
CA GLN A 13 2.82 -0.53 -6.71
C GLN A 13 2.23 0.34 -7.83
N LYS A 14 2.89 0.45 -8.98
CA LYS A 14 2.35 1.17 -10.15
C LYS A 14 1.00 0.61 -10.60
N LYS A 15 0.85 -0.72 -10.68
CA LYS A 15 -0.44 -1.35 -11.01
C LYS A 15 -1.58 -0.94 -10.08
N VAL A 16 -1.29 -0.76 -8.78
CA VAL A 16 -2.28 -0.27 -7.81
C VAL A 16 -2.62 1.20 -8.07
N ASP A 17 -1.62 2.01 -8.43
CA ASP A 17 -1.79 3.45 -8.65
C ASP A 17 -2.47 3.78 -10.01
N GLU A 18 -2.24 2.96 -11.03
CA GLU A 18 -2.84 3.05 -12.37
C GLU A 18 -4.35 2.76 -12.40
N VAL A 19 -4.91 2.24 -11.29
CA VAL A 19 -6.37 2.10 -11.14
C VAL A 19 -7.07 3.45 -11.20
N PHE A 20 -6.41 4.51 -10.73
CA PHE A 20 -7.00 5.83 -10.61
C PHE A 20 -6.68 6.69 -11.83
N THR A 21 -7.71 7.37 -12.35
CA THR A 21 -7.49 8.44 -13.35
C THR A 21 -6.70 9.60 -12.74
N ASP A 22 -6.14 10.47 -13.57
CA ASP A 22 -5.43 11.67 -13.10
C ASP A 22 -6.32 12.56 -12.21
N GLU A 23 -7.58 12.75 -12.62
CA GLU A 23 -8.58 13.51 -11.85
C GLU A 23 -8.88 12.86 -10.50
N GLN A 24 -9.07 11.55 -10.48
CA GLN A 24 -9.26 10.80 -9.23
C GLN A 24 -8.04 10.89 -8.31
N ARG A 25 -6.82 10.90 -8.86
CA ARG A 25 -5.60 11.10 -8.08
C ARG A 25 -5.54 12.52 -7.49
N ALA A 26 -5.89 13.54 -8.26
CA ALA A 26 -5.96 14.92 -7.78
C ALA A 26 -7.01 15.08 -6.66
N ALA A 27 -8.22 14.53 -6.85
CA ALA A 27 -9.29 14.56 -5.86
C ALA A 27 -8.88 13.89 -4.54
N ARG A 28 -8.22 12.73 -4.60
CA ARG A 28 -7.66 12.07 -3.40
C ARG A 28 -6.60 12.90 -2.71
N GLN A 29 -5.74 13.58 -3.44
CA GLN A 29 -4.72 14.44 -2.86
C GLN A 29 -5.32 15.68 -2.19
N ALA A 30 -6.31 16.32 -2.82
CA ALA A 30 -7.04 17.44 -2.22
C ALA A 30 -7.74 17.00 -0.93
N ALA A 31 -8.51 15.91 -0.98
CA ALA A 31 -9.20 15.37 0.19
C ALA A 31 -8.25 14.97 1.32
N ARG A 32 -7.06 14.46 0.98
CA ARG A 32 -6.01 14.19 1.98
C ARG A 32 -5.53 15.45 2.65
N LYS A 33 -5.26 16.52 1.89
CA LYS A 33 -4.81 17.81 2.43
C LYS A 33 -5.86 18.43 3.34
N GLU A 34 -7.12 18.46 2.90
CA GLU A 34 -8.25 18.99 3.68
C GLU A 34 -8.49 18.19 4.95
N ALA A 35 -8.54 16.85 4.85
CA ALA A 35 -8.75 15.99 6.01
C ALA A 35 -7.60 16.10 7.03
N ALA A 36 -6.35 16.21 6.55
CA ALA A 36 -5.20 16.43 7.41
C ALA A 36 -5.22 17.82 8.08
N ALA A 37 -5.62 18.87 7.35
CA ALA A 37 -5.81 20.22 7.89
C ALA A 37 -6.92 20.25 8.95
N ALA A 38 -7.98 19.45 8.75
CA ALA A 38 -9.04 19.22 9.73
C ALA A 38 -8.64 18.31 10.90
N GLY A 39 -7.36 17.91 11.00
CA GLY A 39 -6.84 17.10 12.09
C GLY A 39 -7.20 15.61 12.04
N LYS A 40 -7.87 15.13 10.98
CA LYS A 40 -8.24 13.71 10.83
C LYS A 40 -6.99 12.85 10.70
N LYS A 41 -7.00 11.71 11.39
CA LYS A 41 -5.86 10.76 11.41
C LYS A 41 -6.33 9.32 11.21
N GLY A 42 -5.39 8.45 10.85
CA GLY A 42 -5.63 7.00 10.74
C GLY A 42 -6.84 6.66 9.85
N LYS A 43 -7.84 5.99 10.44
CA LYS A 43 -9.04 5.53 9.73
C LYS A 43 -9.90 6.68 9.20
N GLU A 44 -9.98 7.79 9.93
CA GLU A 44 -10.83 8.94 9.54
C GLU A 44 -10.27 9.66 8.33
N LEU A 45 -8.94 9.84 8.29
CA LEU A 45 -8.24 10.39 7.13
C LEU A 45 -8.47 9.49 5.90
N GLN A 46 -8.33 8.18 6.08
CA GLN A 46 -8.54 7.22 4.99
C GLN A 46 -9.99 7.22 4.50
N ALA A 47 -10.96 7.31 5.40
CA ALA A 47 -12.37 7.40 5.06
C ALA A 47 -12.67 8.67 4.25
N ALA A 48 -12.12 9.82 4.65
CA ALA A 48 -12.27 11.08 3.91
C ALA A 48 -11.67 11.00 2.49
N ILE A 49 -10.48 10.41 2.35
CA ILE A 49 -9.83 10.21 1.04
C ILE A 49 -10.65 9.26 0.15
N ASN A 50 -11.19 8.19 0.72
CA ASN A 50 -12.00 7.23 -0.02
C ASN A 50 -13.37 7.82 -0.42
N ALA A 51 -13.97 8.65 0.42
CA ALA A 51 -15.23 9.33 0.12
C ALA A 51 -15.10 10.31 -1.06
N ALA A 52 -13.91 10.88 -1.26
CA ALA A 52 -13.65 11.83 -2.34
C ALA A 52 -13.59 11.21 -3.73
N VAL A 53 -13.48 9.87 -3.85
CA VAL A 53 -13.43 9.18 -5.14
C VAL A 53 -14.25 7.91 -5.11
N GLN A 54 -15.24 7.83 -6.00
CA GLN A 54 -15.92 6.57 -6.30
C GLN A 54 -15.17 5.83 -7.41
N LEU A 55 -14.75 4.61 -7.10
CA LEU A 55 -14.21 3.69 -8.10
C LEU A 55 -15.36 2.99 -8.85
N THR A 56 -15.16 2.64 -10.12
CA THR A 56 -16.04 1.68 -10.80
C THR A 56 -15.82 0.27 -10.26
N ASP A 57 -16.74 -0.66 -10.53
CA ASP A 57 -16.56 -2.07 -10.12
C ASP A 57 -15.32 -2.70 -10.76
N GLU A 58 -15.03 -2.37 -12.02
CA GLU A 58 -13.84 -2.81 -12.71
C GLU A 58 -12.56 -2.24 -12.06
N GLN A 59 -12.56 -0.96 -11.68
CA GLN A 59 -11.45 -0.35 -10.94
C GLN A 59 -11.27 -0.97 -9.57
N ARG A 60 -12.35 -1.27 -8.85
CA ARG A 60 -12.31 -1.98 -7.55
C ARG A 60 -11.69 -3.37 -7.70
N GLN A 61 -12.09 -4.11 -8.73
CA GLN A 61 -11.56 -5.45 -8.99
C GLN A 61 -10.07 -5.40 -9.34
N LYS A 62 -9.67 -4.56 -10.29
CA LYS A 62 -8.26 -4.36 -10.69
C LYS A 62 -7.40 -4.00 -9.48
N ARG A 63 -7.90 -3.09 -8.63
CA ARG A 63 -7.23 -2.73 -7.38
C ARG A 63 -7.08 -3.90 -6.44
N GLY A 64 -8.16 -4.66 -6.20
CA GLY A 64 -8.14 -5.80 -5.30
C GLY A 64 -7.13 -6.87 -5.72
N ASP A 65 -7.03 -7.13 -7.03
CA ASP A 65 -6.08 -8.10 -7.54
C ASP A 65 -4.63 -7.59 -7.52
N ALA A 66 -4.41 -6.31 -7.86
CA ALA A 66 -3.10 -5.66 -7.72
C ALA A 66 -2.62 -5.61 -6.24
N GLU A 67 -3.53 -5.34 -5.30
CA GLU A 67 -3.23 -5.35 -3.86
C GLU A 67 -2.86 -6.77 -3.37
N LYS A 68 -3.49 -7.83 -3.89
CA LYS A 68 -3.12 -9.21 -3.58
C LYS A 68 -1.72 -9.54 -4.08
N GLU A 69 -1.40 -9.18 -5.33
CA GLU A 69 -0.08 -9.38 -5.94
C GLU A 69 1.01 -8.66 -5.12
N LEU A 70 0.79 -7.38 -4.80
CA LEU A 70 1.70 -6.58 -3.98
C LEU A 70 1.90 -7.20 -2.59
N LYS A 71 0.82 -7.69 -1.96
CA LYS A 71 0.88 -8.32 -0.64
C LYS A 71 1.66 -9.63 -0.66
N GLN A 72 1.48 -10.45 -1.69
CA GLN A 72 2.22 -11.70 -1.85
C GLN A 72 3.71 -11.41 -2.04
N LEU A 73 4.06 -10.51 -2.96
CA LEU A 73 5.44 -10.13 -3.23
C LEU A 73 6.12 -9.52 -1.99
N THR A 74 5.43 -8.66 -1.25
CA THR A 74 5.94 -8.09 0.00
C THR A 74 6.20 -9.17 1.06
N LYS A 75 5.34 -10.19 1.13
CA LYS A 75 5.53 -11.33 2.05
C LYS A 75 6.76 -12.14 1.68
N GLU A 76 6.97 -12.42 0.40
CA GLU A 76 8.15 -13.13 -0.11
C GLU A 76 9.43 -12.35 0.18
N VAL A 77 9.46 -11.06 -0.16
CA VAL A 77 10.59 -10.18 0.14
C VAL A 77 10.89 -10.18 1.63
N ARG A 78 9.86 -10.06 2.48
CA ARG A 78 10.05 -10.11 3.93
C ARG A 78 10.63 -11.46 4.37
N LYS A 79 10.18 -12.58 3.82
CA LYS A 79 10.70 -13.91 4.16
C LYS A 79 12.18 -14.03 3.78
N GLN A 80 12.56 -13.56 2.59
CA GLN A 80 13.95 -13.55 2.13
C GLN A 80 14.83 -12.65 3.01
N VAL A 81 14.36 -11.45 3.35
CA VAL A 81 15.07 -10.55 4.26
C VAL A 81 15.28 -11.21 5.62
N VAL A 82 14.23 -11.81 6.21
CA VAL A 82 14.33 -12.49 7.51
C VAL A 82 15.28 -13.69 7.47
N ALA A 83 15.36 -14.41 6.35
CA ALA A 83 16.28 -15.52 6.19
C ALA A 83 17.76 -15.09 6.16
N LEU A 84 18.05 -13.84 5.77
CA LEU A 84 19.40 -13.27 5.75
C LEU A 84 19.85 -12.69 7.11
N LEU A 85 18.94 -12.60 8.08
CA LEU A 85 19.26 -12.03 9.38
C LEU A 85 19.92 -13.07 10.28
N THR A 86 20.83 -12.61 11.13
CA THR A 86 21.36 -13.41 12.24
C THR A 86 20.26 -13.67 13.28
N ASP A 87 20.46 -14.67 14.14
CA ASP A 87 19.45 -14.98 15.16
C ASP A 87 19.25 -13.82 16.14
N GLU A 88 20.33 -13.10 16.49
CA GLU A 88 20.28 -11.86 17.28
C GLU A 88 19.45 -10.77 16.59
N GLN A 89 19.59 -10.61 15.26
CA GLN A 89 18.80 -9.65 14.49
C GLN A 89 17.32 -10.07 14.39
N LYS A 90 17.03 -11.37 14.30
CA LYS A 90 15.65 -11.90 14.28
C LYS A 90 14.92 -11.62 15.59
N LEU A 91 15.62 -11.71 16.73
CA LEU A 91 15.05 -11.41 18.05
C LEU A 91 14.57 -9.95 18.17
N GLN A 92 15.18 -9.02 17.42
CA GLN A 92 14.73 -7.62 17.39
C GLN A 92 13.52 -7.37 16.47
N ILE A 93 13.15 -8.32 15.62
CA ILE A 93 11.96 -8.20 14.77
C ILE A 93 10.73 -8.43 15.63
N LYS A 94 10.10 -7.36 16.12
CA LYS A 94 8.83 -7.46 16.84
C LYS A 94 7.80 -8.16 15.94
N PRO A 95 7.16 -9.27 16.39
CA PRO A 95 6.05 -9.84 15.64
C PRO A 95 4.97 -8.77 15.50
N LYS A 96 4.32 -8.68 14.34
CA LYS A 96 3.17 -7.79 14.17
C LYS A 96 2.13 -8.21 15.21
N LYS A 97 1.89 -7.38 16.23
CA LYS A 97 0.71 -7.49 17.09
C LYS A 97 -0.49 -7.58 16.15
N LYS A 98 -1.21 -8.71 16.18
CA LYS A 98 -2.51 -8.80 15.49
C LYS A 98 -3.40 -7.74 16.14
N ALA A 99 -3.76 -6.72 15.36
CA ALA A 99 -4.81 -5.78 15.72
C ALA A 99 -6.16 -6.41 15.37
#